data_AF-A0A524EAF8-F1
#
_entry.id   AF-A0A524EAF8-F1
#
_cell.length_a   1.000
_cell.length_b   1.000
_cell.length_c   1.000
_cell.angle_alpha   90.00
_cell.angle_beta   90.00
_cell.angle_gamma   90.00
#
_symmetry.space_group_name_H-M   'P 1'
#
loop_
_entity.id
_entity.type
_entity.pdbx_description
1 polymer ?
#
loop_
_entity_poly.entity_id
_entity_poly.type
_entity_poly.pdbx_seq_one_letter_code
_entity_poly.pdbx_strand_id
1 'polypeptide(L)'
;RDIRVMCTGRVSVTHILEAFRQGADMVWISGCHFGDCHYVDGISAFERRYLIAKKIIEKAGLEPERLQLTHISASEGPIWAEKVKELSTLAEKLGPSPLRKR
;
A
#
# COMPACT_ATOMS: atom_id res chain seq x y z
N ARG A 1 1.21 -2.62 -11.52
CA ARG A 1 -0.16 -2.31 -11.99
C ARG A 1 -0.82 -1.44 -10.93
N ASP A 2 -1.27 -0.26 -11.31
CA ASP A 2 -2.01 0.64 -10.44
C ASP A 2 -3.52 0.37 -10.52
N ILE A 3 -4.24 0.73 -9.45
CA ILE A 3 -5.70 0.74 -9.39
C ILE A 3 -6.09 2.14 -8.94
N ARG A 4 -6.66 2.92 -9.85
CA ARG A 4 -7.10 4.28 -9.55
C ARG A 4 -8.37 4.26 -8.71
N VAL A 5 -8.33 4.96 -7.59
CA VAL A 5 -9.50 5.34 -6.79
C VAL A 5 -9.55 6.86 -6.66
N MET A 6 -10.71 7.41 -6.35
CA MET A 6 -10.84 8.87 -6.17
C MET A 6 -10.14 9.36 -4.90
N CYS A 7 -10.09 8.54 -3.85
CA CYS A 7 -9.51 8.88 -2.57
C CYS A 7 -8.96 7.64 -1.87
N THR A 8 -7.86 7.78 -1.14
CA THR A 8 -7.30 6.71 -0.28
C THR A 8 -8.30 6.25 0.78
N GLY A 9 -9.21 7.15 1.22
CA GLY A 9 -10.31 6.82 2.12
C GLY A 9 -11.27 5.74 1.59
N ARG A 10 -11.28 5.47 0.28
CA ARG A 10 -12.07 4.38 -0.33
C ARG A 10 -11.48 3.00 -0.06
N VAL A 11 -10.17 2.93 0.16
CA VAL A 11 -9.45 1.67 0.36
C VAL A 11 -9.77 1.14 1.76
N SER A 12 -10.13 -0.14 1.83
CA SER A 12 -10.40 -0.84 3.08
C SER A 12 -9.39 -1.96 3.30
N VAL A 13 -9.34 -2.47 4.53
CA VAL A 13 -8.51 -3.62 4.91
C VAL A 13 -8.78 -4.81 3.99
N THR A 14 -10.05 -5.08 3.64
CA THR A 14 -10.41 -6.20 2.75
C THR A 14 -9.79 -6.09 1.36
N HIS A 15 -9.68 -4.89 0.77
CA HIS A 15 -9.00 -4.71 -0.51
C HIS A 15 -7.52 -5.09 -0.44
N ILE A 16 -6.85 -4.73 0.66
CA ILE A 16 -5.44 -5.05 0.89
C ILE A 16 -5.24 -6.56 1.06
N LEU A 17 -6.05 -7.17 1.93
CA LEU A 17 -5.97 -8.62 2.19
C LEU A 17 -6.31 -9.43 0.93
N GLU A 18 -7.28 -8.97 0.13
CA GLU A 18 -7.64 -9.60 -1.13
C GLU A 18 -6.48 -9.58 -2.13
N ALA A 19 -5.73 -8.48 -2.21
CA ALA A 19 -4.54 -8.40 -3.07
C ALA A 19 -3.48 -9.44 -2.66
N PHE A 20 -3.20 -9.59 -1.36
CA PHE A 20 -2.30 -10.63 -0.87
C PHE A 20 -2.85 -12.04 -1.11
N ARG A 21 -4.15 -12.27 -0.91
CA ARG A 21 -4.82 -13.55 -1.19
C ARG A 21 -4.73 -13.95 -2.66
N GLN A 22 -4.72 -12.98 -3.57
CA GLN A 22 -4.50 -13.20 -5.00
C GLN A 22 -3.03 -13.44 -5.38
N GLY A 23 -2.11 -13.42 -4.40
CA GLY A 23 -0.70 -13.73 -4.61
C GLY A 23 0.17 -12.52 -4.91
N ALA A 24 -0.26 -11.30 -4.56
CA ALA A 24 0.59 -10.11 -4.68
C ALA A 24 1.83 -10.23 -3.77
N ASP A 25 3.01 -9.97 -4.35
CA ASP A 25 4.30 -9.95 -3.64
C ASP A 25 4.43 -8.71 -2.75
N MET A 26 3.84 -7.60 -3.20
CA MET A 26 3.82 -6.29 -2.55
C MET A 26 2.46 -5.62 -2.78
N VAL A 27 1.99 -4.85 -1.80
CA VAL A 27 0.85 -3.95 -1.93
C VAL A 27 1.27 -2.56 -1.49
N TRP A 28 1.11 -1.59 -2.38
CA TRP A 28 1.46 -0.19 -2.13
C TRP A 28 0.25 0.70 -2.33
N ILE A 29 -0.02 1.54 -1.33
CA ILE A 29 -1.06 2.56 -1.36
C ILE A 29 -0.38 3.92 -1.29
N SER A 30 -0.72 4.82 -2.21
CA SER A 30 -0.26 6.21 -2.17
C SER A 30 -1.47 7.14 -2.08
N GLY A 31 -1.35 8.19 -1.27
CA GLY A 31 -2.39 9.19 -1.06
C GLY A 31 -1.83 10.61 -1.00
N CYS A 32 -2.71 11.57 -0.76
CA CYS A 32 -2.34 12.96 -0.47
C CYS A 32 -1.52 13.05 0.82
N HIS A 33 -0.81 14.17 1.00
CA HIS A 33 -0.28 14.56 2.31
C HIS A 33 -1.41 14.81 3.31
N PHE A 34 -1.09 14.68 4.60
CA PHE A 34 -2.01 15.09 5.66
C PHE A 34 -2.27 16.59 5.55
N GLY A 35 -3.56 16.98 5.62
CA GLY A 35 -3.99 18.37 5.40
C GLY A 35 -4.37 18.70 3.95
N ASP A 36 -3.80 18.00 2.97
CA ASP A 36 -4.04 18.25 1.54
C ASP A 36 -5.12 17.33 0.95
N CYS A 37 -5.92 16.68 1.80
CA CYS A 37 -6.92 15.75 1.32
C CYS A 37 -8.05 16.49 0.59
N HIS A 38 -8.24 16.16 -0.68
CA HIS A 38 -9.34 16.71 -1.49
C HIS A 38 -10.73 16.42 -0.89
N TYR A 39 -10.86 15.31 -0.15
CA TYR A 39 -12.09 14.88 0.50
C TYR A 39 -12.03 15.07 2.03
N VAL A 40 -11.35 16.11 2.48
CA VAL A 40 -11.25 16.53 3.89
C VAL A 40 -10.35 15.63 4.75
N ASP A 41 -10.71 14.37 4.98
CA ASP A 41 -10.04 13.51 5.98
C ASP A 41 -9.74 12.08 5.51
N GLY A 42 -9.94 11.79 4.22
CA GLY A 42 -9.88 10.43 3.70
C GLY A 42 -8.55 9.69 3.95
N ILE A 43 -7.40 10.38 3.85
CA ILE A 43 -6.08 9.77 4.15
C ILE A 43 -5.90 9.51 5.65
N SER A 44 -6.30 10.46 6.50
CA SER A 44 -6.26 10.33 7.96
C SER A 44 -7.16 9.18 8.45
N ALA A 45 -8.35 9.04 7.88
CA ALA A 45 -9.25 7.93 8.16
C ALA A 45 -8.71 6.58 7.65
N PHE A 46 -7.86 6.58 6.62
CA PHE A 46 -7.23 5.37 6.09
C PHE A 46 -6.04 4.91 6.92
N GLU A 47 -5.28 5.80 7.55
CA GLU A 47 -4.08 5.44 8.33
C GLU A 47 -4.37 4.37 9.40
N ARG A 48 -5.48 4.51 10.14
CA ARG A 48 -5.93 3.49 11.10
C ARG A 48 -6.16 2.13 10.45
N ARG A 49 -6.76 2.09 9.26
CA ARG A 49 -7.02 0.87 8.49
C ARG A 49 -5.72 0.27 7.98
N TYR A 50 -4.78 1.10 7.52
CA TYR A 50 -3.44 0.65 7.13
C TYR A 50 -2.71 -0.05 8.28
N LEU A 51 -2.70 0.55 9.48
CA LEU A 51 -2.07 -0.05 10.66
C LEU A 51 -2.71 -1.38 11.07
N ILE A 52 -4.04 -1.48 10.97
CA ILE A 52 -4.77 -2.73 11.21
C ILE A 52 -4.37 -3.79 10.18
N ALA A 53 -4.37 -3.44 8.88
CA ALA A 53 -3.98 -4.36 7.82
C ALA A 53 -2.55 -4.85 7.98
N LYS A 54 -1.62 -3.96 8.34
CA LYS A 54 -0.21 -4.29 8.58
C LYS A 54 -0.04 -5.32 9.71
N LYS A 55 -0.75 -5.14 10.82
CA LYS A 55 -0.77 -6.12 11.93
C LYS A 55 -1.41 -7.45 11.55
N ILE A 56 -2.42 -7.44 10.67
CA ILE A 56 -3.07 -8.67 10.22
C ILE A 56 -2.11 -9.49 9.35
N ILE A 57 -1.43 -8.87 8.39
CA ILE A 57 -0.49 -9.60 7.52
C ILE A 57 0.71 -10.14 8.31
N GLU A 58 1.20 -9.39 9.29
CA GLU A 58 2.27 -9.82 10.20
C GLU A 58 1.84 -11.08 10.97
N LYS A 59 0.66 -11.07 11.57
CA LYS A 59 0.10 -12.24 12.27
C LYS A 59 -0.19 -13.42 11.35
N ALA A 60 -0.41 -13.17 10.07
CA ALA A 60 -0.58 -14.21 9.06
C ALA A 60 0.76 -14.78 8.56
N GLY A 61 1.90 -14.32 9.10
CA GLY A 61 3.23 -14.81 8.74
C GLY A 61 3.83 -14.14 7.50
N LEU A 62 3.28 -13.01 7.06
CA LEU A 62 3.87 -12.20 5.99
C LEU A 62 4.77 -11.11 6.58
N GLU A 63 5.82 -10.78 5.85
CA GLU A 63 6.70 -9.65 6.18
C GLU A 63 5.90 -8.33 6.12
N PRO A 64 5.85 -7.53 7.20
CA PRO A 64 5.11 -6.27 7.23
C PRO A 64 5.56 -5.25 6.17
N GLU A 65 6.80 -5.37 5.70
CA GLU A 65 7.41 -4.58 4.64
C GLU A 65 6.69 -4.76 3.30
N ARG A 66 5.94 -5.86 3.11
CA ARG A 66 5.14 -6.10 1.91
C ARG A 66 3.99 -5.12 1.72
N LEU A 67 3.60 -4.41 2.78
CA LEU A 67 2.52 -3.42 2.75
C LEU A 67 3.06 -2.00 3.02
N GLN A 68 2.95 -1.14 2.00
CA GLN A 68 3.55 0.19 2.01
C GLN A 68 2.48 1.27 1.85
N LEU A 69 2.66 2.37 2.59
CA LEU A 69 1.85 3.57 2.50
C LEU A 69 2.77 4.76 2.26
N THR A 70 2.43 5.61 1.29
CA THR A 70 3.13 6.87 1.05
C THR A 70 2.15 8.03 0.89
N HIS A 71 2.67 9.22 1.15
CA HIS A 71 2.00 10.48 0.84
C HIS A 71 2.80 11.16 -0.27
N ILE A 72 2.22 11.22 -1.47
CA ILE A 72 2.86 11.77 -2.67
C ILE A 72 1.81 12.59 -3.39
N SER A 73 2.06 13.89 -3.52
CA SER A 73 1.23 14.85 -4.24
C SER A 73 1.41 14.74 -5.75
N ALA A 74 0.55 15.43 -6.49
CA ALA A 74 0.55 15.40 -7.95
C ALA A 74 1.82 16.01 -8.59
N SER A 75 2.54 16.88 -7.87
CA SER A 75 3.78 17.52 -8.35
C SER A 75 5.06 16.75 -7.97
N GLU A 76 4.96 15.69 -7.17
CA GLU A 76 6.11 14.94 -6.63
C GLU A 76 6.49 13.72 -7.50
N GLY A 77 6.49 13.91 -8.83
CA GLY A 77 6.86 12.87 -9.79
C GLY A 77 8.23 12.22 -9.53
N PRO A 78 9.30 12.97 -9.20
CA PRO A 78 10.59 12.38 -8.85
C PRO A 78 10.54 11.44 -7.63
N ILE A 79 9.79 11.82 -6.59
CA ILE A 79 9.61 11.01 -5.37
C ILE A 79 8.84 9.73 -5.69
N TRP A 80 7.81 9.82 -6.53
CA TRP A 80 7.08 8.65 -7.02
C TRP A 80 8.03 7.66 -7.73
N ALA A 81 8.85 8.15 -8.65
CA ALA A 81 9.77 7.32 -9.42
C ALA A 81 10.82 6.66 -8.52
N GLU A 82 11.34 7.38 -7.54
CA GLU A 82 12.25 6.82 -6.54
C GLU A 82 11.57 5.72 -5.71
N LYS A 83 10.35 5.98 -5.22
CA LYS A 83 9.62 4.98 -4.44
C LYS A 83 9.31 3.72 -5.23
N VAL A 84 8.95 3.84 -6.51
CA VAL A 84 8.77 2.67 -7.39
C VAL A 84 10.04 1.82 -7.46
N LYS A 85 11.22 2.44 -7.60
CA LYS A 85 12.52 1.72 -7.63
C LYS A 85 12.82 1.03 -6.29
N GLU A 86 12.59 1.75 -5.18
CA GLU A 86 12.78 1.22 -3.84
C GLU A 86 11.89 -0.02 -3.61
N LEU A 87 10.60 0.09 -3.94
CA LEU A 87 9.63 -1.00 -3.75
C LEU A 87 9.90 -2.19 -4.67
N SER A 88 10.39 -1.95 -5.89
CA SER A 88 10.77 -3.03 -6.80
C SER A 88 11.97 -3.81 -6.25
N THR A 89 13.00 -3.10 -5.80
CA THR A 89 14.18 -3.70 -5.14
C THR A 89 13.79 -4.48 -3.89
N LEU A 90 12.89 -3.93 -3.08
CA LEU A 90 12.39 -4.59 -1.88
C LEU A 90 11.60 -5.86 -2.22
N ALA A 91 10.75 -5.82 -3.24
CA ALA A 91 10.00 -6.99 -3.71
C ALA A 91 10.93 -8.12 -4.14
N GLU A 92 11.98 -7.80 -4.89
CA GLU A 92 13.00 -8.76 -5.32
C GLU A 92 13.73 -9.38 -4.13
N LYS A 93 14.12 -8.56 -3.14
CA LYS A 93 14.81 -9.02 -1.93
C LYS A 93 13.93 -9.94 -1.06
N LEU A 94 12.65 -9.60 -0.91
CA LEU A 94 11.69 -10.40 -0.14
C LEU A 94 11.25 -11.67 -0.90
N GLY A 95 11.47 -11.71 -2.20
CA GLY A 95 11.06 -12.81 -3.06
C GLY A 95 9.52 -12.94 -3.17
N PRO A 96 9.07 -14.00 -3.87
CA PRO A 96 7.66 -14.22 -4.13
C PRO A 96 6.87 -14.40 -2.83
N SER A 97 5.62 -13.92 -2.83
CA SER A 97 4.69 -14.06 -1.73
C SER A 97 4.50 -15.53 -1.36
N PRO A 98 4.53 -15.87 -0.07
CA PRO A 98 4.15 -17.21 0.42
C PRO A 98 2.73 -17.63 0.02
N LEU A 99 1.85 -16.66 -0.30
CA LEU A 99 0.46 -16.91 -0.70
C LEU A 99 0.28 -17.06 -2.22
N ARG A 100 1.35 -16.91 -3.00
CA ARG A 100 1.29 -17.07 -4.45
C ARG A 100 0.97 -18.52 -4.78
N LYS A 101 -0.18 -18.76 -5.42
CA LYS A 101 -0.56 -20.09 -5.89
C LYS A 101 0.48 -20.56 -6.92
N ARG A 102 1.01 -21.77 -6.70
CA ARG A 102 1.84 -22.49 -7.68
C ARG A 102 1.01 -22.83 -8.92
#